data_AF-M4BZD0-F1
#
_entry.id   AF-M4BZD0-F1
#
_cell.length_a   1.000
_cell.length_b   1.000
_cell.length_c   1.000
_cell.angle_alpha   90.00
_cell.angle_beta   90.00
_cell.angle_gamma   90.00
#
_symmetry.space_group_name_H-M   'P 1'
#
loop_
_entity.id
_entity.type
_entity.pdbx_description
1 polymer ?
#
loop_
_entity_poly.entity_id
_entity_poly.type
_entity_poly.pdbx_seq_one_letter_code
_entity_poly.pdbx_strand_id
1 'polypeptide(L)'
;MSRGPAPTRSGPVLLTHKRQERKTFRQIIAQLQGPAAPALSLGVSTTTLPATMLELGQQLGIRTVVTPATGNCLAMAIVQAAADSDLNGSDLALDRLTASLKRGVKHSGLLHLEDQLAHDHRVQALANVKRVWATMTRQESASQMRWILEDFATSPSGRTDEVSDDTWGGSDVVRMAAIFYTKPSTLCNI
;
A
#
# COMPACT_ATOMS: atom_id res chain seq x y z
N MET A 1 2.03 21.22 14.32
CA MET A 1 1.28 21.21 15.60
C MET A 1 0.89 19.78 15.92
N SER A 2 1.08 19.34 17.17
CA SER A 2 0.68 18.00 17.60
C SER A 2 -0.85 17.91 17.61
N ARG A 3 -1.42 17.08 16.73
CA ARG A 3 -2.83 16.66 16.84
C ARG A 3 -3.02 15.89 18.15
N GLY A 4 -4.22 15.97 18.73
CA GLY A 4 -4.58 15.20 19.93
C GLY A 4 -4.40 13.69 19.77
N PRO A 5 -4.69 12.90 20.82
CA PRO A 5 -4.48 11.45 20.78
C PRO A 5 -5.21 10.82 19.59
N ALA A 6 -4.49 9.98 18.84
CA ALA A 6 -5.05 9.31 17.67
C ALA A 6 -6.04 8.20 18.08
N PRO A 7 -7.00 7.86 17.22
CA PRO A 7 -7.92 6.74 17.47
C PRO A 7 -7.15 5.45 17.72
N THR A 8 -7.55 4.72 18.77
CA THR A 8 -7.03 3.38 19.05
C THR A 8 -8.13 2.36 18.82
N ARG A 9 -7.77 1.23 18.22
CA ARG A 9 -8.64 0.07 18.04
C ARG A 9 -7.91 -1.14 18.57
N SER A 10 -8.66 -2.09 19.14
CA SER A 10 -8.06 -3.32 19.65
C SER A 10 -7.51 -4.19 18.51
N GLY A 11 -6.49 -4.98 18.81
CA GLY A 11 -5.89 -5.92 17.86
C GLY A 11 -6.90 -6.84 17.17
N PRO A 12 -7.83 -7.49 17.91
CA PRO A 12 -8.87 -8.31 17.30
C PRO A 12 -9.75 -7.57 16.28
N VAL A 13 -10.14 -6.33 16.58
CA VAL A 13 -10.95 -5.51 15.67
C VAL A 13 -10.16 -5.15 14.40
N LEU A 14 -8.89 -4.78 14.55
CA LEU A 14 -8.00 -4.48 13.43
C LEU A 14 -7.77 -5.71 12.53
N LEU A 15 -7.59 -6.90 13.13
CA LEU A 15 -7.46 -8.15 12.38
C LEU A 15 -8.73 -8.47 11.58
N THR A 16 -9.91 -8.29 12.18
CA THR A 16 -11.19 -8.50 11.49
C THR A 16 -11.33 -7.54 10.30
N HIS A 17 -11.10 -6.24 10.48
CA HIS A 17 -11.16 -5.29 9.37
C HIS A 17 -10.12 -5.56 8.28
N LYS A 18 -8.88 -5.89 8.66
CA LYS A 18 -7.82 -6.31 7.72
C LYS A 18 -8.26 -7.50 6.88
N ARG A 19 -8.87 -8.53 7.50
CA ARG A 19 -9.38 -9.72 6.80
C ARG A 19 -10.53 -9.36 5.85
N GLN A 20 -11.43 -8.49 6.28
CA GLN A 20 -12.54 -8.02 5.48
C GLN A 20 -12.06 -7.27 4.23
N GLU A 21 -11.16 -6.30 4.38
CA GLU A 21 -10.57 -5.57 3.24
C GLU A 21 -9.86 -6.53 2.27
N ARG A 22 -9.11 -7.50 2.79
CA ARG A 22 -8.44 -8.49 1.94
C ARG A 22 -9.43 -9.35 1.16
N LYS A 23 -10.56 -9.71 1.76
CA LYS A 23 -11.63 -10.44 1.08
C LYS A 23 -12.21 -9.59 -0.05
N THR A 24 -12.55 -8.33 0.23
CA THR A 24 -13.04 -7.37 -0.77
C THR A 24 -12.06 -7.17 -1.92
N PHE A 25 -10.77 -6.96 -1.61
CA PHE A 25 -9.70 -6.80 -2.59
C PHE A 25 -9.63 -7.98 -3.56
N ARG A 26 -9.63 -9.22 -3.03
CA ARG A 26 -9.61 -10.44 -3.85
C ARG A 26 -10.87 -10.62 -4.68
N GLN A 27 -12.03 -10.26 -4.15
CA GLN A 27 -13.29 -10.31 -4.90
C GLN A 27 -13.26 -9.38 -6.11
N ILE A 28 -12.71 -8.16 -5.96
CA ILE A 28 -12.56 -7.23 -7.08
C ILE A 28 -11.60 -7.80 -8.13
N ILE A 29 -10.44 -8.34 -7.73
CA ILE A 29 -9.52 -9.00 -8.67
C ILE A 29 -10.19 -10.16 -9.41
N ALA A 30 -10.93 -11.01 -8.71
CA ALA A 30 -11.62 -12.14 -9.33
C ALA A 30 -12.69 -11.69 -10.35
N GLN A 31 -13.31 -10.52 -10.14
CA GLN A 31 -14.25 -9.93 -11.10
C GLN A 31 -13.55 -9.39 -12.35
N LEU A 32 -12.28 -8.97 -12.24
CA LEU A 32 -11.47 -8.54 -13.39
C LEU A 32 -10.98 -9.73 -14.22
N GLN A 33 -10.72 -10.86 -13.58
CA GLN A 33 -10.21 -12.09 -14.21
C GLN A 33 -11.31 -12.98 -14.83
N GLY A 34 -12.41 -12.38 -15.32
CA GLY A 34 -13.33 -13.08 -16.22
C GLY A 34 -12.63 -13.53 -17.51
N PRO A 35 -13.29 -14.34 -18.38
CA PRO A 35 -12.68 -14.96 -19.58
C PRO A 35 -12.12 -13.98 -20.65
N ALA A 36 -12.03 -12.69 -20.36
CA ALA A 36 -11.59 -11.62 -21.25
C ALA A 36 -10.25 -10.95 -20.85
N ALA A 37 -9.62 -11.34 -19.73
CA ALA A 37 -8.30 -10.83 -19.36
C ALA A 37 -7.22 -11.88 -19.68
N PRO A 38 -6.52 -11.78 -20.81
CA PRO A 38 -5.40 -12.68 -21.08
C PRO A 38 -4.38 -12.54 -19.95
N ALA A 39 -3.98 -13.68 -19.37
CA ALA A 39 -2.83 -13.74 -18.48
C ALA A 39 -1.64 -13.07 -19.20
N LEU A 40 -0.95 -12.17 -18.51
CA LEU A 40 0.12 -11.40 -19.12
C LEU A 40 1.22 -12.37 -19.58
N SER A 41 1.52 -12.37 -20.88
CA SER A 41 2.62 -13.16 -21.42
C SER A 41 3.91 -12.66 -20.79
N LEU A 42 4.66 -13.56 -20.15
CA LEU A 42 6.08 -13.34 -19.91
C LEU A 42 6.71 -12.99 -21.26
N GLY A 43 7.54 -11.95 -21.28
CA GLY A 43 8.27 -11.57 -22.49
C GLY A 43 9.09 -12.74 -23.05
N VAL A 44 9.48 -12.65 -24.31
CA VAL A 44 10.34 -13.68 -24.92
C VAL A 44 11.66 -13.72 -24.14
N SER A 45 11.93 -14.81 -23.43
CA SER A 45 13.22 -15.03 -22.78
C SER A 45 14.30 -15.16 -23.85
N THR A 46 15.03 -14.08 -24.10
CA THR A 46 16.21 -14.10 -24.97
C THR A 46 17.45 -14.44 -24.15
N THR A 47 18.35 -15.26 -24.69
CA THR A 47 19.65 -15.60 -24.06
C THR A 47 20.71 -14.51 -24.19
N THR A 48 20.39 -13.39 -24.85
CA THR A 48 21.28 -12.26 -25.04
C THR A 48 21.32 -11.36 -23.81
N LEU A 49 22.53 -10.98 -23.37
CA LEU A 49 22.74 -10.00 -22.31
C LEU A 49 22.01 -8.68 -22.64
N PRO A 50 21.20 -8.14 -21.72
CA PRO A 50 20.47 -6.90 -21.95
C PRO A 50 21.45 -5.71 -21.98
N ALA A 51 21.28 -4.83 -22.96
CA ALA A 51 22.06 -3.60 -23.09
C ALA A 51 21.53 -2.47 -22.20
N THR A 52 20.28 -2.56 -21.73
CA THR A 52 19.63 -1.55 -20.88
C THR A 52 18.83 -2.17 -19.73
N MET A 53 18.55 -1.36 -18.69
CA MET A 53 17.65 -1.78 -17.60
C MET A 53 16.22 -2.03 -18.07
N LEU A 54 15.79 -1.36 -19.15
CA LEU A 54 14.49 -1.59 -19.77
C LEU A 54 14.43 -2.99 -20.40
N GLU A 55 15.47 -3.37 -21.14
CA GLU A 55 15.59 -4.71 -21.74
C GLU A 55 15.72 -5.79 -20.68
N LEU A 56 16.52 -5.56 -19.62
CA LEU A 56 16.61 -6.48 -18.49
C LEU A 56 15.23 -6.64 -17.83
N GLY A 57 14.50 -5.55 -17.65
CA GLY A 57 13.14 -5.57 -17.13
C GLY A 57 12.22 -6.44 -17.98
N GLN A 58 12.20 -6.19 -19.29
CA GLN A 58 11.40 -6.98 -20.24
C GLN A 58 11.74 -8.48 -20.22
N GLN A 59 13.03 -8.82 -20.16
CA GLN A 59 13.50 -10.21 -20.04
C GLN A 59 13.08 -10.87 -18.72
N LEU A 60 13.05 -10.10 -17.64
CA LEU A 60 12.59 -10.55 -16.32
C LEU A 60 11.06 -10.48 -16.17
N GLY A 61 10.32 -10.08 -17.21
CA GLY A 61 8.88 -9.85 -17.13
C GLY A 61 8.48 -8.64 -16.26
N ILE A 62 9.44 -7.79 -15.90
CA ILE A 62 9.20 -6.51 -15.21
C ILE A 62 8.72 -5.49 -16.24
N ARG A 63 7.56 -4.89 -15.96
CA ARG A 63 6.95 -3.88 -16.82
C ARG A 63 6.61 -2.62 -16.04
N THR A 64 6.65 -1.49 -16.73
CA THR A 64 6.14 -0.22 -16.21
C THR A 64 4.63 -0.19 -16.31
N VAL A 65 3.97 0.32 -15.27
CA VAL A 65 2.54 0.66 -15.31
C VAL A 65 2.38 2.16 -15.17
N VAL A 66 1.37 2.72 -15.82
CA VAL A 66 1.09 4.15 -15.72
C VAL A 66 0.40 4.44 -14.39
N THR A 67 0.87 5.45 -13.67
CA THR A 67 0.23 5.97 -12.47
C THR A 67 0.15 7.49 -12.51
N PRO A 68 -0.92 8.10 -11.97
CA PRO A 68 -1.11 9.54 -12.00
C PRO A 68 -0.22 10.25 -10.97
N ALA A 69 0.19 11.48 -11.27
CA ALA A 69 0.98 12.34 -10.37
C ALA A 69 0.09 13.07 -9.34
N THR A 70 -0.78 12.33 -8.63
CA THR A 70 -1.81 12.88 -7.72
C THR A 70 -1.58 12.53 -6.25
N GLY A 71 -0.42 11.95 -5.91
CA GLY A 71 -0.15 11.36 -4.59
C GLY A 71 -0.70 9.95 -4.41
N ASN A 72 -1.56 9.48 -5.32
CA ASN A 72 -2.05 8.10 -5.37
C ASN A 72 -1.09 7.12 -6.08
N CYS A 73 -0.01 7.61 -6.69
CA CYS A 73 0.86 6.83 -7.55
C CYS A 73 1.38 5.54 -6.91
N LEU A 74 1.88 5.60 -5.68
CA LEU A 74 2.39 4.43 -4.97
C LEU A 74 1.28 3.39 -4.72
N ALA A 75 0.13 3.82 -4.22
CA ALA A 75 -0.98 2.92 -3.92
C ALA A 75 -1.51 2.25 -5.20
N MET A 76 -1.66 3.02 -6.28
CA MET A 76 -2.09 2.50 -7.59
C MET A 76 -1.06 1.57 -8.22
N ALA A 77 0.24 1.85 -8.06
CA ALA A 77 1.30 0.94 -8.51
C ALA A 77 1.22 -0.42 -7.77
N ILE A 78 1.06 -0.39 -6.44
CA ILE A 78 0.92 -1.61 -5.62
C ILE A 78 -0.34 -2.39 -6.04
N VAL A 79 -1.46 -1.70 -6.27
CA VAL A 79 -2.70 -2.33 -6.74
C VAL A 79 -2.52 -3.04 -8.08
N GLN A 80 -1.93 -2.36 -9.06
CA GLN A 80 -1.72 -2.92 -10.39
C GLN A 80 -0.74 -4.10 -10.36
N ALA A 81 0.30 -4.03 -9.52
CA ALA A 81 1.20 -5.15 -9.26
C ALA A 81 0.48 -6.32 -8.58
N ALA A 82 -0.38 -6.07 -7.60
CA ALA A 82 -1.10 -7.11 -6.87
C ALA A 82 -2.23 -7.77 -7.71
N ALA A 83 -2.81 -7.03 -8.65
CA ALA A 83 -3.77 -7.54 -9.62
C ALA A 83 -3.08 -8.25 -10.81
N ASP A 84 -1.75 -8.09 -10.93
CA ASP A 84 -0.98 -8.48 -12.10
C ASP A 84 -1.68 -8.06 -13.40
N SER A 85 -2.07 -6.78 -13.49
CA SER A 85 -2.88 -6.26 -14.58
C SER A 85 -2.59 -4.77 -14.80
N ASP A 86 -2.55 -4.34 -16.05
CA ASP A 86 -2.62 -2.91 -16.36
C ASP A 86 -4.07 -2.46 -16.21
N LEU A 87 -4.33 -1.61 -15.21
CA LEU A 87 -5.69 -1.10 -14.96
C LEU A 87 -5.88 0.29 -15.58
N ASN A 88 -5.01 0.68 -16.51
CA ASN A 88 -5.19 1.87 -17.32
C ASN A 88 -6.48 1.73 -18.17
N GLY A 89 -7.52 2.51 -17.85
CA GLY A 89 -8.84 2.43 -18.49
C GLY A 89 -9.94 1.72 -17.69
N SER A 90 -9.63 1.15 -16.51
CA SER A 90 -10.64 0.59 -15.60
C SER A 90 -10.67 1.38 -14.28
N ASP A 91 -11.06 2.65 -14.37
CA ASP A 91 -10.99 3.59 -13.24
C ASP A 91 -11.79 3.10 -12.03
N LEU A 92 -13.01 2.59 -12.25
CA LEU A 92 -13.82 2.02 -11.16
C LEU A 92 -13.10 0.88 -10.41
N ALA A 93 -12.39 0.01 -11.11
CA ALA A 93 -11.69 -1.10 -10.48
C ALA A 93 -10.42 -0.64 -9.77
N LEU A 94 -9.65 0.23 -10.42
CA LEU A 94 -8.43 0.83 -9.87
C LEU A 94 -8.75 1.61 -8.59
N ASP A 95 -9.81 2.42 -8.59
CA ASP A 95 -10.24 3.23 -7.46
C ASP A 95 -10.68 2.36 -6.28
N ARG A 96 -11.49 1.33 -6.55
CA ARG A 96 -11.98 0.40 -5.51
C ARG A 96 -10.85 -0.42 -4.89
N LEU A 97 -9.93 -0.91 -5.70
CA LEU A 97 -8.75 -1.63 -5.22
C LEU A 97 -7.82 -0.70 -4.43
N THR A 98 -7.61 0.53 -4.89
CA THR A 98 -6.80 1.54 -4.20
C THR A 98 -7.40 1.88 -2.84
N ALA A 99 -8.71 2.12 -2.78
CA ALA A 99 -9.40 2.39 -1.52
C ALA A 99 -9.30 1.20 -0.55
N SER A 100 -9.45 -0.03 -1.05
CA SER A 100 -9.32 -1.23 -0.21
C SER A 100 -7.89 -1.46 0.27
N LEU A 101 -6.88 -1.23 -0.59
CA LEU A 101 -5.48 -1.27 -0.20
C LEU A 101 -5.18 -0.25 0.90
N LYS A 102 -5.59 1.02 0.73
CA LYS A 102 -5.35 2.08 1.72
C LYS A 102 -5.91 1.74 3.10
N ARG A 103 -7.15 1.23 3.15
CA ARG A 103 -7.75 0.72 4.41
C ARG A 103 -7.01 -0.50 4.95
N GLY A 104 -6.60 -1.43 4.08
CA GLY A 104 -5.80 -2.60 4.44
C GLY A 104 -4.42 -2.28 5.02
N VAL A 105 -3.73 -1.28 4.45
CA VAL A 105 -2.46 -0.72 4.93
C VAL A 105 -2.65 -0.14 6.31
N LYS A 106 -3.67 0.70 6.53
CA LYS A 106 -3.97 1.23 7.86
C LYS A 106 -4.14 0.11 8.88
N HIS A 107 -4.99 -0.87 8.61
CA HIS A 107 -5.23 -1.95 9.57
C HIS A 107 -3.95 -2.75 9.84
N SER A 108 -3.10 -2.94 8.83
CA SER A 108 -1.83 -3.65 8.95
C SER A 108 -0.78 -2.87 9.73
N GLY A 109 -0.69 -1.55 9.52
CA GLY A 109 0.23 -0.66 10.23
C GLY A 109 -0.18 -0.41 11.69
N LEU A 110 -1.49 -0.36 11.97
CA LEU A 110 -1.99 -0.16 13.34
C LEU A 110 -1.82 -1.40 14.24
N LEU A 111 -1.82 -2.60 13.67
CA LEU A 111 -1.54 -3.83 14.42
C LEU A 111 -0.11 -3.75 14.96
N HIS A 112 0.13 -3.85 16.26
CA HIS A 112 1.49 -3.86 16.81
C HIS A 112 2.40 -2.72 16.30
N LEU A 113 1.83 -1.52 16.06
CA LEU A 113 2.53 -0.40 15.41
C LEU A 113 3.93 -0.15 15.98
N GLU A 114 4.03 -0.12 17.31
CA GLU A 114 5.27 0.23 18.00
C GLU A 114 6.30 -0.91 18.02
N ASP A 115 5.87 -2.14 17.75
CA ASP A 115 6.73 -3.31 17.56
C ASP A 115 7.23 -3.38 16.11
N GLN A 116 6.37 -3.00 15.15
CA GLN A 116 6.72 -2.98 13.72
C GLN A 116 7.62 -1.81 13.33
N LEU A 117 7.36 -0.64 13.92
CA LEU A 117 8.04 0.62 13.64
C LEU A 117 8.59 1.22 14.94
N ALA A 118 9.90 1.01 15.12
CA ALA A 118 10.69 1.70 16.14
C ALA A 118 10.52 3.23 16.04
N HIS A 119 10.80 3.93 17.13
CA HIS A 119 10.62 5.38 17.21
C HIS A 119 11.32 6.12 16.07
N ASP A 120 12.60 5.82 15.82
CA ASP A 120 13.40 6.50 14.79
C ASP A 120 12.85 6.27 13.38
N HIS A 121 12.36 5.05 13.09
CA HIS A 121 11.68 4.77 11.83
C HIS A 121 10.39 5.58 11.67
N ARG A 122 9.62 5.76 12.75
CA ARG A 122 8.42 6.62 12.73
C ARG A 122 8.79 8.08 12.50
N VAL A 123 9.82 8.58 13.17
CA VAL A 123 10.34 9.96 12.99
C VAL A 123 10.78 10.19 11.55
N GLN A 124 11.51 9.24 10.95
CA GLN A 124 11.94 9.34 9.55
C GLN A 124 10.76 9.33 8.58
N ALA A 125 9.79 8.43 8.76
CA ALA A 125 8.59 8.39 7.93
C ALA A 125 7.77 9.69 8.06
N LEU A 126 7.66 10.22 9.28
CA LEU A 126 7.00 11.50 9.55
C LEU A 126 7.72 12.70 8.93
N ALA A 127 9.05 12.66 8.85
CA ALA A 127 9.86 13.71 8.22
C ALA A 127 9.56 13.82 6.72
N ASN A 128 9.39 12.68 6.03
CA ASN A 128 9.09 12.63 4.60
C ASN A 128 7.77 13.32 4.23
N VAL A 129 6.83 13.41 5.18
CA VAL A 129 5.52 14.07 5.01
C VAL A 129 5.39 15.33 5.86
N LYS A 130 6.51 15.91 6.31
CA LYS A 130 6.57 17.19 7.07
C LYS A 130 5.73 17.20 8.36
N ARG A 131 5.56 16.04 9.00
CA ARG A 131 4.80 15.87 10.26
C ARG A 131 5.70 15.63 11.48
N VAL A 132 6.98 16.01 11.40
CA VAL A 132 8.00 15.82 12.44
C VAL A 132 8.41 17.13 13.12
N TRP A 133 8.94 17.05 14.34
CA TRP A 133 9.61 18.16 15.03
C TRP A 133 10.79 17.63 15.87
N ALA A 134 11.75 18.51 16.19
CA ALA A 134 13.06 18.13 16.73
C ALA A 134 13.01 17.33 18.05
N THR A 135 12.00 17.59 18.90
CA THR A 135 11.88 16.98 20.23
C THR A 135 10.73 15.97 20.32
N MET A 136 10.32 15.40 19.19
CA MET A 136 9.21 14.46 19.13
C MET A 136 9.49 13.21 19.99
N THR A 137 8.62 12.96 20.95
CA THR A 137 8.72 11.81 21.84
C THR A 137 8.27 10.50 21.17
N ARG A 138 8.57 9.36 21.81
CA ARG A 138 8.09 8.05 21.38
C ARG A 138 6.57 7.96 21.29
N GLN A 139 5.85 8.56 22.24
CA GLN A 139 4.39 8.56 22.24
C GLN A 139 3.83 9.46 21.13
N GLU A 140 4.41 10.65 20.94
CA GLU A 140 3.98 11.58 19.89
C GLU A 140 4.20 11.01 18.50
N SER A 141 5.35 10.40 18.23
CA SER A 141 5.59 9.79 16.91
C SER A 141 4.65 8.61 16.66
N ALA A 142 4.18 7.91 17.71
CA ALA A 142 3.21 6.83 17.59
C ALA A 142 1.85 7.41 17.19
N SER A 143 1.41 8.43 17.91
CA SER A 143 0.15 9.13 17.65
C SER A 143 0.12 9.78 16.27
N GLN A 144 1.20 10.45 15.85
CA GLN A 144 1.29 11.04 14.52
C GLN A 144 1.29 9.97 13.42
N MET A 145 1.98 8.85 13.62
CA MET A 145 1.92 7.73 12.66
C MET A 145 0.51 7.13 12.56
N ARG A 146 -0.21 6.99 13.68
CA ARG A 146 -1.62 6.56 13.64
C ARG A 146 -2.49 7.55 12.86
N TRP A 147 -2.29 8.85 13.03
CA TRP A 147 -3.01 9.87 12.25
C TRP A 147 -2.70 9.79 10.76
N ILE A 148 -1.44 9.61 10.38
CA ILE A 148 -1.08 9.40 8.96
C ILE A 148 -1.82 8.19 8.40
N LEU A 149 -1.88 7.06 9.13
CA LEU A 149 -2.57 5.88 8.64
C LEU A 149 -4.08 6.09 8.50
N GLU A 150 -4.70 6.87 9.38
CA GLU A 150 -6.12 7.25 9.24
C GLU A 150 -6.33 8.20 8.06
N ASP A 151 -5.49 9.23 7.91
CA ASP A 151 -5.59 10.20 6.82
C ASP A 151 -5.31 9.52 5.46
N PHE A 152 -4.29 8.66 5.38
CA PHE A 152 -3.99 7.86 4.19
C PHE A 152 -5.17 6.95 3.82
N ALA A 153 -5.78 6.27 4.80
CA ALA A 153 -6.93 5.39 4.56
C ALA A 153 -8.23 6.11 4.15
N THR A 154 -8.36 7.38 4.51
CA THR A 154 -9.55 8.20 4.23
C THR A 154 -9.34 9.15 3.05
N SER A 155 -8.10 9.32 2.59
CA SER A 155 -7.77 10.12 1.42
C SER A 155 -8.46 9.58 0.15
N PRO A 156 -8.82 10.48 -0.79
CA PRO A 156 -9.41 10.11 -2.08
C PRO A 156 -8.59 9.06 -2.82
N SER A 157 -9.25 8.15 -3.54
CA SER A 157 -8.60 7.01 -4.21
C SER A 157 -8.73 7.04 -5.72
N GLY A 158 -9.43 8.03 -6.27
CA GLY A 158 -9.61 8.24 -7.70
C GLY A 158 -8.30 8.55 -8.41
N ARG A 159 -8.20 8.13 -9.68
CA ARG A 159 -7.03 8.42 -10.54
C ARG A 159 -6.68 9.91 -10.57
N THR A 160 -7.69 10.75 -10.70
CA THR A 160 -7.55 12.21 -10.83
C THR A 160 -7.68 12.95 -9.50
N ASP A 161 -7.94 12.23 -8.40
CA ASP A 161 -8.13 12.88 -7.10
C ASP A 161 -6.79 13.27 -6.50
N GLU A 162 -6.63 14.56 -6.17
CA GLU A 162 -5.43 15.06 -5.51
C GLU A 162 -5.40 14.65 -4.03
N VAL A 163 -4.28 14.05 -3.64
CA VAL A 163 -3.99 13.66 -2.26
C VAL A 163 -2.96 14.63 -1.69
N SER A 164 -3.24 15.16 -0.50
CA SER A 164 -2.34 16.08 0.21
C SER A 164 -0.96 15.46 0.46
N ASP A 165 0.10 16.24 0.26
CA ASP A 165 1.50 15.80 0.35
C ASP A 165 1.87 15.26 1.74
N ASP A 166 1.20 15.77 2.78
CA ASP A 166 1.33 15.33 4.16
C ASP A 166 0.69 13.95 4.47
N THR A 167 0.12 13.28 3.45
CA THR A 167 -0.48 11.94 3.54
C THR A 167 0.08 10.95 2.51
N TRP A 168 1.11 11.34 1.76
CA TRP A 168 1.70 10.46 0.75
C TRP A 168 2.36 9.23 1.37
N GLY A 169 2.25 8.11 0.67
CA GLY A 169 2.88 6.87 1.09
C GLY A 169 4.37 6.81 0.72
N GLY A 170 5.18 6.22 1.60
CA GLY A 170 6.58 5.91 1.37
C GLY A 170 6.89 4.42 1.42
N SER A 171 8.14 4.08 1.73
CA SER A 171 8.60 2.69 1.90
C SER A 171 7.87 1.96 3.04
N ASP A 172 7.40 2.68 4.05
CA ASP A 172 6.57 2.18 5.15
C ASP A 172 5.23 1.64 4.64
N VAL A 173 4.59 2.33 3.70
CA VAL A 173 3.34 1.87 3.06
C VAL A 173 3.58 0.58 2.28
N VAL A 174 4.70 0.44 1.57
CA VAL A 174 5.07 -0.81 0.87
C VAL A 174 5.19 -1.96 1.86
N ARG A 175 5.88 -1.74 2.98
CA ARG A 175 6.02 -2.76 4.05
C ARG A 175 4.67 -3.15 4.64
N MET A 176 3.80 -2.18 4.93
CA MET A 176 2.46 -2.45 5.46
C MET A 176 1.54 -3.12 4.44
N ALA A 177 1.68 -2.79 3.15
CA ALA A 177 0.99 -3.46 2.06
C ALA A 177 1.42 -4.92 1.95
N ALA A 178 2.72 -5.22 2.09
CA ALA A 178 3.19 -6.61 2.15
C ALA A 178 2.51 -7.38 3.29
N ILE A 179 2.45 -6.80 4.50
CA ILE A 179 1.74 -7.37 5.65
C ILE A 179 0.22 -7.52 5.39
N PHE A 180 -0.37 -6.58 4.65
CA PHE A 180 -1.74 -6.66 4.19
C PHE A 180 -1.97 -7.82 3.22
N TYR A 181 -0.99 -8.20 2.40
CA TYR A 181 -1.11 -9.33 1.49
C TYR A 181 -0.74 -10.68 2.12
N THR A 182 0.17 -10.71 3.10
CA THR A 182 0.60 -11.96 3.76
C THR A 182 -0.61 -12.68 4.35
N LYS A 183 -0.88 -13.92 3.92
CA LYS A 183 -1.83 -14.79 4.61
C LYS A 183 -1.38 -14.90 6.08
N PRO A 184 -2.30 -14.99 7.06
CA PRO A 184 -1.86 -15.48 8.35
C PRO A 184 -1.25 -16.85 8.07
N SER A 185 0.06 -16.97 8.24
CA SER A 185 0.67 -18.27 8.40
C SER A 185 -0.15 -18.93 9.50
N THR A 186 -0.73 -20.09 9.22
CA THR A 186 -1.00 -21.05 10.29
C THR A 186 0.36 -21.19 10.96
N LEU A 187 0.54 -20.51 12.11
CA LEU A 187 1.59 -20.83 13.04
C LEU A 187 1.29 -22.28 13.43
N CYS A 188 1.94 -23.22 12.75
CA CYS A 188 2.16 -24.53 13.31
C CYS A 188 2.84 -24.27 14.66
N ASN A 189 2.19 -24.71 15.73
CA ASN A 189 2.88 -25.03 16.96
C ASN A 189 4.11 -25.88 16.59
N ILE A 190 5.29 -25.35 16.87
CA ILE A 190 6.49 -26.13 17.12
C ILE A 190 6.89 -25.75 18.54
#